data_AF-A0A0L0QUM6-F1
#
_entry.id   AF-A0A0L0QUM6-F1
#
_cell.length_a   1.000
_cell.length_b   1.000
_cell.length_c   1.000
_cell.angle_alpha   90.00
_cell.angle_beta   90.00
_cell.angle_gamma   90.00
#
_symmetry.space_group_name_H-M   'P 1'
#
loop_
_entity.id
_entity.type
_entity.pdbx_description
1 polymer ?
#
loop_
_entity_poly.entity_id
_entity_poly.type
_entity_poly.pdbx_seq_one_letter_code
_entity_poly.pdbx_strand_id
1 'polypeptide(L)'
;MEKFTVCEWMKANGLTEDEINFIETIITSTAMQESGLVSNKNINSKVNLLFPNRKFYLNEKINYEILSYFLTENEISIDLKELLNRYYSQGICKEHCKKLLAKV
;
A
#
# COMPACT_ATOMS: atom_id res chain seq x y z
N MET A 1 -17.92 -13.75 6.07
CA MET A 1 -16.54 -14.17 5.81
C MET A 1 -16.17 -13.65 4.44
N GLU A 2 -15.16 -12.80 4.32
CA GLU A 2 -14.66 -12.42 2.98
C GLU A 2 -14.23 -13.69 2.25
N LYS A 3 -14.76 -13.91 1.04
CA LYS A 3 -14.48 -15.12 0.26
C LYS A 3 -13.10 -15.09 -0.42
N PHE A 4 -12.46 -13.93 -0.47
CA PHE A 4 -11.21 -13.68 -1.18
C PHE A 4 -10.17 -13.07 -0.25
N THR A 5 -8.93 -13.49 -0.39
CA THR A 5 -7.76 -12.74 0.11
C THR A 5 -7.71 -11.35 -0.53
N VAL A 6 -7.01 -10.40 0.08
CA VAL A 6 -6.87 -9.05 -0.50
C VAL A 6 -6.29 -9.12 -1.91
N CYS A 7 -5.30 -10.00 -2.14
CA CYS A 7 -4.69 -10.21 -3.45
C CYS A 7 -5.68 -10.73 -4.49
N GLU A 8 -6.48 -11.75 -4.13
CA GLU A 8 -7.52 -12.28 -5.03
C GLU A 8 -8.57 -11.22 -5.35
N TRP A 9 -8.93 -10.37 -4.38
CA TRP A 9 -9.83 -9.25 -4.62
C TRP A 9 -9.20 -8.20 -5.55
N MET A 10 -7.92 -7.84 -5.36
CA MET A 10 -7.22 -6.92 -6.27
C MET A 10 -7.18 -7.48 -7.70
N LYS A 11 -6.85 -8.77 -7.87
CA LYS A 11 -6.88 -9.45 -9.17
C LYS A 11 -8.29 -9.42 -9.79
N ALA A 12 -9.33 -9.65 -9.00
CA ALA A 12 -10.71 -9.56 -9.47
C ALA A 12 -11.16 -8.15 -9.87
N ASN A 13 -10.48 -7.10 -9.37
CA ASN A 13 -10.69 -5.70 -9.77
C ASN A 13 -9.76 -5.26 -10.92
N GLY A 14 -9.08 -6.20 -11.58
CA GLY A 14 -8.30 -5.94 -12.79
C GLY A 14 -6.87 -5.49 -12.56
N LEU A 15 -6.37 -5.53 -11.32
CA LEU A 15 -4.96 -5.22 -11.07
C LEU A 15 -4.05 -6.33 -11.57
N THR A 16 -2.97 -5.91 -12.20
CA THR A 16 -1.85 -6.77 -12.59
C THR A 16 -1.05 -7.22 -11.37
N GLU A 17 -0.25 -8.27 -11.55
CA GLU A 17 0.62 -8.77 -10.48
C GLU A 17 1.69 -7.75 -10.06
N ASP A 18 2.18 -6.93 -11.00
CA ASP A 18 3.11 -5.83 -10.70
C ASP A 18 2.46 -4.76 -9.81
N GLU A 19 1.23 -4.36 -10.09
CA GLU A 19 0.49 -3.36 -9.29
C GLU A 19 0.20 -3.87 -7.88
N ILE A 20 -0.20 -5.14 -7.78
CA ILE A 20 -0.43 -5.81 -6.49
C ILE A 20 0.86 -5.81 -5.66
N ASN A 21 1.97 -6.26 -6.26
CA ASN A 21 3.26 -6.30 -5.58
C ASN A 21 3.74 -4.90 -5.16
N PHE A 22 3.48 -3.87 -5.98
CA PHE A 22 3.79 -2.48 -5.67
C PHE A 22 3.00 -1.99 -4.45
N ILE A 23 1.67 -2.18 -4.45
CA ILE A 23 0.79 -1.84 -3.32
C ILE A 23 1.24 -2.54 -2.03
N GLU A 24 1.46 -3.85 -2.10
CA GLU A 24 1.88 -4.66 -0.96
C GLU A 24 3.22 -4.19 -0.41
N THR A 25 4.16 -3.88 -1.29
CA THR A 25 5.48 -3.38 -0.88
C THR A 25 5.36 -2.04 -0.18
N ILE A 26 4.52 -1.12 -0.66
CA ILE A 26 4.29 0.17 0.00
C ILE A 26 3.70 -0.08 1.40
N ILE A 27 2.56 -0.76 1.49
CA ILE A 27 1.82 -0.98 2.75
C ILE A 27 2.69 -1.67 3.80
N THR A 28 3.42 -2.72 3.42
CA THR A 28 4.27 -3.47 4.35
C THR A 28 5.48 -2.64 4.80
N SER A 29 6.13 -1.93 3.87
CA SER A 29 7.32 -1.15 4.18
C SER A 29 7.00 0.08 5.04
N THR A 30 5.85 0.73 4.81
CA THR A 30 5.39 1.85 5.65
C THR A 30 4.86 1.40 7.00
N ALA A 31 4.26 0.22 7.10
CA ALA A 31 3.94 -0.38 8.41
C ALA A 31 5.23 -0.65 9.23
N MET A 32 6.29 -1.14 8.58
CA MET A 32 7.60 -1.32 9.25
C MET A 32 8.23 0.02 9.66
N GLN A 33 7.99 1.08 8.89
CA GLN A 33 8.46 2.43 9.21
C GLN A 33 7.89 2.94 10.53
N GLU A 34 6.59 2.70 10.75
CA GLU A 34 5.91 3.12 11.98
C GLU A 34 6.48 2.43 13.23
N SER A 35 6.98 1.21 13.08
CA SER A 35 7.67 0.45 14.12
C SER A 35 9.14 0.88 14.30
N GLY A 36 9.63 1.85 13.53
CA GLY A 36 11.01 2.33 13.57
C GLY A 36 12.03 1.38 12.94
N LEU A 37 11.59 0.33 12.25
CA LEU A 37 12.47 -0.72 11.68
C LEU A 37 13.13 -0.28 10.36
N VAL A 38 12.49 0.64 9.63
CA VAL A 38 12.98 1.13 8.33
C VAL A 38 12.82 2.64 8.23
N SER A 39 13.77 3.31 7.57
CA SER A 39 13.69 4.74 7.28
C SER A 39 13.08 5.00 5.89
N ASN A 40 12.64 6.23 5.62
CA ASN A 40 12.20 6.65 4.28
C ASN A 40 13.25 6.38 3.20
N LYS A 41 14.54 6.56 3.51
CA LYS A 41 15.63 6.24 2.58
C LYS A 41 15.62 4.76 2.21
N ASN A 42 15.44 3.86 3.19
CA ASN A 42 15.38 2.42 2.94
C ASN A 42 14.17 2.04 2.08
N ILE A 43 13.01 2.63 2.36
CA ILE A 43 11.77 2.37 1.61
C ILE A 43 11.93 2.86 0.17
N ASN A 44 12.37 4.10 -0.05
CA ASN A 44 12.59 4.66 -1.39
C ASN A 44 13.57 3.81 -2.19
N SER A 45 14.70 3.41 -1.59
CA SER A 45 15.65 2.53 -2.27
C SER A 45 15.05 1.17 -2.62
N LYS A 46 14.29 0.54 -1.71
CA LYS A 46 13.65 -0.75 -1.94
C LYS A 46 12.60 -0.68 -3.05
N VAL A 47 11.68 0.29 -2.97
CA VAL A 47 10.59 0.44 -3.94
C VAL A 47 11.13 0.75 -5.32
N ASN A 48 12.07 1.70 -5.45
CA ASN A 48 12.64 2.06 -6.75
C ASN A 48 13.52 0.97 -7.36
N LEU A 49 14.10 0.08 -6.53
CA LEU A 49 14.82 -1.09 -7.01
C LEU A 49 13.87 -2.17 -7.55
N LEU A 50 12.76 -2.43 -6.84
CA LEU A 50 11.79 -3.46 -7.23
C LEU A 50 10.87 -3.02 -8.38
N PHE A 51 10.58 -1.72 -8.45
CA PHE A 51 9.61 -1.15 -9.38
C PHE A 51 10.21 0.07 -10.10
N PRO A 52 11.25 -0.11 -10.94
CA PRO A 52 11.98 1.00 -11.57
C PRO A 52 11.13 1.85 -12.52
N ASN A 53 10.01 1.31 -13.00
CA ASN A 53 9.06 2.02 -13.88
C ASN A 53 7.94 2.73 -13.10
N ARG A 54 7.90 2.62 -11.76
CA ARG A 54 6.89 3.25 -10.92
C ARG A 54 7.44 4.54 -10.32
N LYS A 55 6.59 5.56 -10.22
CA LYS A 55 6.91 6.82 -9.55
C LYS A 55 6.71 6.66 -8.05
N PHE A 56 7.79 6.70 -7.28
CA PHE A 56 7.70 6.63 -5.82
C PHE A 56 8.78 7.47 -5.13
N TYR A 57 8.35 8.35 -4.23
CA TYR A 57 9.23 9.09 -3.35
C TYR A 57 8.51 9.48 -2.06
N LEU A 58 8.87 8.84 -0.96
CA LEU A 58 8.34 9.09 0.38
C LEU A 58 9.33 9.94 1.18
N ASN A 59 8.93 11.15 1.56
CA ASN A 59 9.72 12.08 2.38
C ASN A 59 9.20 12.22 3.81
N GLU A 60 7.93 11.89 4.05
CA GLU A 60 7.26 11.94 5.36
C GLU A 60 6.64 10.58 5.74
N LYS A 61 5.80 10.54 6.78
CA LYS A 61 5.03 9.33 7.09
C LYS A 61 3.86 9.22 6.13
N ILE A 62 3.63 8.03 5.59
CA ILE A 62 2.49 7.82 4.70
C ILE A 62 1.17 8.09 5.45
N ASN A 63 0.23 8.69 4.74
CA ASN A 63 -1.16 8.84 5.15
C ASN A 63 -2.07 8.44 3.97
N TYR A 64 -3.38 8.51 4.16
CA TYR A 64 -4.34 8.14 3.12
C TYR A 64 -4.15 8.91 1.81
N GLU A 65 -3.98 10.23 1.91
CA GLU A 65 -3.85 11.14 0.75
C GLU A 65 -2.56 10.85 -0.03
N ILE A 66 -1.44 10.63 0.68
CA ILE A 66 -0.15 10.29 0.08
C ILE A 66 -0.22 8.93 -0.60
N LEU A 67 -0.86 7.93 0.02
CA LEU A 67 -1.04 6.61 -0.60
C LEU A 67 -1.92 6.74 -1.84
N SER A 68 -3.04 7.47 -1.77
CA SER A 68 -3.91 7.74 -2.92
C SER A 68 -3.14 8.44 -4.04
N TYR A 69 -2.30 9.42 -3.72
CA TYR A 69 -1.46 10.10 -4.68
C TYR A 69 -0.51 9.14 -5.40
N PHE A 70 0.17 8.24 -4.67
CA PHE A 70 1.04 7.25 -5.30
C PHE A 70 0.29 6.28 -6.21
N LEU A 71 -0.92 5.86 -5.85
CA LEU A 71 -1.72 4.99 -6.72
C LEU A 71 -2.12 5.73 -8.01
N THR A 72 -2.61 6.96 -7.88
CA THR A 72 -3.00 7.80 -9.03
C THR A 72 -1.81 8.10 -9.95
N GLU A 73 -0.66 8.51 -9.42
CA GLU A 73 0.54 8.83 -10.21
C GLU A 73 1.11 7.64 -11.00
N ASN A 74 0.77 6.42 -10.56
CA ASN A 74 1.15 5.17 -11.19
C ASN A 74 0.01 4.53 -12.00
N GLU A 75 -1.07 5.27 -12.23
CA GLU A 75 -2.24 4.87 -13.02
C GLU A 75 -2.95 3.62 -12.46
N ILE A 76 -2.83 3.38 -11.14
CA ILE A 76 -3.44 2.25 -10.45
C ILE A 76 -4.83 2.66 -9.97
N SER A 77 -5.86 2.18 -10.67
CA SER A 77 -7.26 2.43 -10.31
C SER A 77 -7.80 1.37 -9.35
N ILE A 78 -8.04 1.75 -8.10
CA ILE A 78 -8.63 0.88 -7.08
C ILE A 78 -9.37 1.69 -6.01
N ASP A 79 -10.41 1.11 -5.41
CA ASP A 79 -11.02 1.68 -4.20
C ASP A 79 -10.06 1.51 -3.02
N LEU A 80 -9.33 2.59 -2.71
CA LEU A 80 -8.34 2.60 -1.62
C LEU A 80 -8.98 2.35 -0.25
N LYS A 81 -10.21 2.83 -0.02
CA LYS A 81 -10.89 2.63 1.26
C LYS A 81 -11.23 1.16 1.44
N GLU A 82 -11.78 0.53 0.40
CA GLU A 82 -12.07 -0.91 0.41
C GLU A 82 -10.79 -1.74 0.52
N LEU A 83 -9.73 -1.39 -0.21
CA LEU A 83 -8.42 -2.04 -0.13
C LEU A 83 -7.90 -2.08 1.32
N LEU A 84 -7.89 -0.93 1.99
CA LEU A 84 -7.41 -0.82 3.37
C LEU A 84 -8.33 -1.56 4.37
N ASN A 85 -9.65 -1.54 4.16
CA ASN A 85 -10.59 -2.30 4.97
C ASN A 85 -10.36 -3.81 4.86
N ARG A 86 -10.01 -4.31 3.68
CA ARG A 86 -9.70 -5.73 3.46
C ARG A 86 -8.41 -6.16 4.12
N TYR A 87 -7.34 -5.36 4.00
CA TYR A 87 -6.11 -5.61 4.76
C TYR A 87 -6.40 -5.64 6.28
N TYR A 88 -7.18 -4.67 6.77
CA TYR A 88 -7.59 -4.60 8.16
C TYR A 88 -8.40 -5.83 8.61
N SER A 89 -9.42 -6.23 7.83
CA SER A 89 -10.32 -7.35 8.16
C SER A 89 -9.60 -8.70 8.15
N GLN A 90 -8.58 -8.84 7.31
CA GLN A 90 -7.72 -10.04 7.21
C GLN A 90 -6.55 -10.01 8.21
N GLY A 91 -6.42 -8.96 9.03
CA GLY A 91 -5.40 -8.86 10.07
C GLY A 91 -4.00 -8.51 9.57
N ILE A 92 -3.86 -8.15 8.30
CA ILE A 92 -2.58 -7.80 7.67
C ILE A 92 -2.34 -6.30 7.89
N CYS A 93 -1.16 -5.95 8.44
CA CYS A 93 -0.80 -4.55 8.73
C CYS A 93 -1.90 -3.77 9.51
N LYS A 94 -2.67 -4.48 10.35
CA LYS A 94 -3.94 -4.01 10.93
C LYS A 94 -3.89 -2.61 11.53
N GLU A 95 -2.91 -2.33 12.40
CA GLU A 95 -2.78 -1.02 13.05
C GLU A 95 -2.38 0.09 12.06
N HIS A 96 -1.58 -0.25 11.05
CA HIS A 96 -1.21 0.68 9.98
C HIS A 96 -2.43 1.02 9.12
N CYS A 97 -3.19 0.01 8.67
CA CYS A 97 -4.42 0.21 7.91
C CYS A 97 -5.46 1.02 8.71
N LYS A 98 -5.58 0.77 10.01
CA LYS A 98 -6.43 1.57 10.91
C LYS A 98 -6.03 3.05 10.93
N LYS A 99 -4.73 3.37 10.99
CA LYS A 99 -4.23 4.75 10.95
C LYS A 99 -4.48 5.42 9.60
N LEU A 100 -4.28 4.69 8.51
CA LEU A 100 -4.58 5.17 7.16
C LEU A 100 -6.08 5.47 7.01
N LEU A 101 -6.95 4.65 7.59
CA LEU A 101 -8.40 4.85 7.56
C LEU A 101 -8.91 5.93 8.54
N ALA A 102 -8.12 6.33 9.54
CA ALA A 102 -8.56 7.23 10.61
C ALA A 102 -8.79 8.69 10.18
N LYS A 103 -8.41 9.06 8.95
CA LYS A 103 -8.54 10.40 8.38
C LYS A 103 -9.41 10.46 7.12
N VAL A 104 -10.19 9.40 6.85
CA VAL A 104 -11.09 9.25 5.69
C VAL A 104 -12.50 9.67 6.03
#